data_AF-A0AAU3NH27-F1
#
_entry.id   AF-A0AAU3NH27-F1
#
_cell.length_a   1.000
_cell.length_b   1.000
_cell.length_c   1.000
_cell.angle_alpha   90.00
_cell.angle_beta   90.00
_cell.angle_gamma   90.00
#
_symmetry.space_group_name_H-M   'P 1'
#
loop_
_entity.id
_entity.type
_entity.pdbx_description
1 polymer ?
#
loop_
_entity_poly.entity_id
_entity_poly.type
_entity_poly.pdbx_seq_one_letter_code
_entity_poly.pdbx_strand_id
1 'polypeptide(L)'
;MSKNWVVVPTCLPIVLRRCHTCASGRFRANGKFRVNANHELLDAWLLALCTGCGDTAKVTVLERMNVRSVRPEVLNLLHDNDPGLAAELLQDPVVRRRDVGGSGRTERPAWQSPYGPPPHRAHRGRWAPVPGVAWSRSALRRGYLCDRCV
;
A
#
# COMPACT_ATOMS: atom_id res chain seq x y z
N MET A 1 20.67 15.52 -40.85
CA MET A 1 19.26 15.65 -40.41
C MET A 1 18.97 14.58 -39.36
N SER A 2 18.93 14.94 -38.08
CA SER A 2 18.55 14.02 -37.01
C SER A 2 17.02 13.86 -37.00
N LYS A 3 16.55 12.63 -37.14
CA LYS A 3 15.12 12.30 -36.95
C LYS A 3 14.83 12.23 -35.45
N ASN A 4 13.89 13.04 -34.99
CA ASN A 4 13.38 12.95 -33.63
C ASN A 4 12.10 12.09 -33.64
N TRP A 5 12.07 11.03 -32.83
CA TRP A 5 10.89 10.18 -32.65
C TRP A 5 10.40 10.30 -31.22
N VAL A 6 9.08 10.35 -31.04
CA VAL A 6 8.43 10.41 -29.73
C VAL A 6 7.70 9.10 -29.48
N VAL A 7 7.96 8.50 -28.32
CA VAL A 7 7.21 7.33 -27.85
C VAL A 7 6.05 7.83 -27.00
N VAL A 8 4.82 7.44 -27.34
CA VAL A 8 3.60 7.84 -26.64
C VAL A 8 2.97 6.60 -25.99
N PRO A 9 2.62 6.62 -24.70
CA PRO A 9 1.88 5.52 -24.08
C PRO A 9 0.50 5.36 -24.73
N THR A 10 0.16 4.15 -25.17
CA THR A 10 -1.15 3.85 -25.77
C THR A 10 -2.18 3.38 -24.74
N CYS A 11 -1.76 3.16 -23.49
CA CYS A 11 -2.62 2.74 -22.41
C CYS A 11 -2.15 3.31 -21.07
N LEU A 12 -3.08 3.39 -20.11
CA LEU A 12 -2.76 3.77 -18.74
C LEU A 12 -1.73 2.79 -18.13
N PRO A 13 -0.76 3.29 -17.34
CA PRO A 13 0.25 2.45 -16.72
C PRO A 13 -0.36 1.48 -15.70
N ILE A 14 0.32 0.35 -15.50
CA ILE A 14 -0.05 -0.66 -14.51
C ILE A 14 0.34 -0.18 -13.11
N VAL A 15 -0.61 -0.26 -12.18
CA VAL A 15 -0.39 0.01 -10.76
C VAL A 15 0.14 -1.27 -10.10
N LEU A 16 1.32 -1.19 -9.49
CA LEU A 16 1.92 -2.32 -8.77
C LEU A 16 1.49 -2.30 -7.30
N ARG A 17 0.63 -3.25 -6.93
CA ARG A 17 0.05 -3.39 -5.59
C ARG A 17 -0.38 -4.83 -5.36
N ARG A 18 -0.23 -5.33 -4.13
CA ARG A 18 -0.75 -6.65 -3.75
C ARG A 18 -2.28 -6.64 -3.72
N CYS A 19 -2.89 -7.58 -4.42
CA CYS A 19 -4.32 -7.83 -4.29
C CYS A 19 -4.63 -8.49 -2.93
N HIS A 20 -5.71 -8.06 -2.30
CA HIS A 20 -6.14 -8.63 -1.01
C HIS A 20 -6.92 -9.96 -1.19
N THR A 21 -7.38 -10.23 -2.42
CA THR A 21 -8.24 -11.37 -2.75
C THR A 21 -7.49 -12.49 -3.50
N CYS A 22 -6.42 -12.17 -4.24
CA CYS A 22 -5.64 -13.16 -5.01
C CYS A 22 -4.14 -12.88 -4.97
N ALA A 23 -3.34 -13.72 -5.62
CA ALA A 23 -1.88 -13.60 -5.66
C ALA A 23 -1.35 -12.52 -6.63
N SER A 24 -2.21 -11.82 -7.38
CA SER A 24 -1.75 -10.80 -8.33
C SER A 24 -1.16 -9.57 -7.62
N GLY A 25 -0.07 -9.06 -8.19
CA GLY A 25 0.59 -7.82 -7.80
C GLY A 25 0.32 -6.64 -8.76
N ARG A 26 -0.63 -6.81 -9.70
CA ARG A 26 -0.84 -5.87 -10.81
C ARG A 26 -2.30 -5.46 -10.92
N PHE A 27 -2.51 -4.16 -11.00
CA PHE A 27 -3.82 -3.54 -11.19
C PHE A 27 -3.79 -2.65 -12.44
N ARG A 28 -4.88 -2.68 -13.21
CA ARG A 28 -5.08 -1.81 -14.37
C ARG A 28 -6.05 -0.71 -13.99
N ALA A 29 -5.63 0.56 -14.09
CA ALA A 29 -6.53 1.68 -13.92
C ALA A 29 -7.64 1.60 -14.98
N ASN A 30 -8.88 1.78 -14.57
CA ASN A 30 -10.04 1.71 -15.48
C ASN A 30 -10.48 3.11 -15.98
N GLY A 31 -9.72 4.15 -15.63
CA GLY A 31 -10.00 5.55 -16.00
C GLY A 31 -11.12 6.20 -15.18
N LYS A 32 -11.73 5.51 -14.21
CA LYS A 32 -12.84 6.06 -13.42
C LYS A 32 -12.36 6.61 -12.10
N PHE A 33 -12.87 7.77 -11.72
CA PHE A 33 -12.67 8.37 -10.41
C PHE A 33 -13.91 8.22 -9.53
N ARG A 34 -13.66 8.13 -8.23
CA ARG A 34 -14.67 8.33 -7.20
C ARG A 34 -14.29 9.58 -6.43
N VAL A 35 -15.12 10.60 -6.54
CA VAL A 35 -14.97 11.86 -5.79
C VAL A 35 -15.99 11.85 -4.66
N ASN A 36 -15.54 12.17 -3.45
CA ASN A 36 -16.37 12.28 -2.26
C ASN A 36 -16.12 13.63 -1.61
N ALA A 37 -17.20 14.31 -1.20
CA ALA A 37 -17.14 15.57 -0.49
C ALA A 37 -17.79 15.41 0.88
N ASN A 38 -17.10 15.86 1.92
CA ASN A 38 -17.65 15.90 3.28
C ASN A 38 -17.15 17.15 4.01
N HIS A 39 -18.08 18.02 4.41
CA HIS A 39 -17.81 19.25 5.18
C HIS A 39 -16.67 20.09 4.56
N GLU A 40 -16.84 20.47 3.29
CA GLU A 40 -15.85 21.22 2.47
C GLU A 40 -14.53 20.50 2.16
N LEU A 41 -14.38 19.24 2.57
CA LEU A 41 -13.19 18.44 2.27
C LEU A 41 -13.50 17.40 1.18
N LEU A 42 -12.59 17.30 0.21
CA LEU A 42 -12.63 16.37 -0.91
C LEU A 42 -11.65 15.23 -0.69
N ASP A 43 -12.14 14.03 -0.96
CA ASP A 43 -11.36 12.82 -1.16
C ASP A 43 -11.64 12.30 -2.58
N ALA A 44 -10.59 12.02 -3.34
CA ALA A 44 -10.72 11.50 -4.70
C ALA A 44 -9.84 10.26 -4.90
N TRP A 45 -10.43 9.22 -5.49
CA TRP A 45 -9.72 7.99 -5.80
C TRP A 45 -9.83 7.64 -7.29
N LEU A 46 -8.72 7.24 -7.90
CA LEU A 46 -8.75 6.52 -9.17
C LEU A 46 -9.04 5.03 -8.90
N LEU A 47 -9.93 4.45 -9.67
CA LEU A 47 -10.30 3.04 -9.54
C LEU A 47 -9.39 2.18 -10.43
N ALA A 48 -8.85 1.11 -9.85
CA ALA A 48 -8.01 0.16 -10.56
C ALA A 48 -8.48 -1.27 -10.31
N LEU A 49 -8.51 -2.09 -11.35
CA LEU A 49 -8.98 -3.47 -11.29
C LEU A 49 -7.80 -4.44 -11.26
N CYS A 50 -7.88 -5.42 -10.37
CA CYS A 50 -6.90 -6.49 -10.29
C CYS A 50 -6.89 -7.27 -11.61
N THR A 51 -5.70 -7.43 -12.18
CA THR A 51 -5.51 -8.17 -13.43
C THR A 51 -5.79 -9.68 -13.30
N GLY A 52 -5.82 -10.22 -12.07
CA GLY A 52 -6.08 -11.63 -11.81
C GLY A 52 -7.55 -11.93 -11.52
N CYS A 53 -8.17 -11.19 -10.60
CA CYS A 53 -9.53 -11.49 -10.11
C CYS A 53 -10.57 -10.38 -10.36
N GLY A 54 -10.19 -9.25 -10.97
CA GLY A 54 -11.10 -8.14 -11.24
C GLY A 54 -11.50 -7.30 -10.03
N ASP A 55 -11.01 -7.64 -8.84
CA ASP A 55 -11.26 -6.87 -7.61
C ASP A 55 -10.79 -5.40 -7.72
N THR A 56 -11.53 -4.48 -7.10
CA THR A 56 -11.30 -3.04 -7.24
C THR A 56 -10.43 -2.50 -6.10
N ALA A 57 -9.28 -1.92 -6.46
CA ALA A 57 -8.48 -1.10 -5.57
C ALA A 57 -8.75 0.40 -5.81
N LYS A 58 -8.65 1.19 -4.74
CA LYS A 58 -8.64 2.65 -4.79
C LYS A 58 -7.21 3.16 -4.73
N VAL A 59 -6.84 3.99 -5.69
CA VAL A 59 -5.60 4.76 -5.77
C VAL A 59 -5.89 6.17 -5.28
N THR A 60 -5.21 6.65 -4.24
CA THR A 60 -5.52 7.94 -3.63
C THR A 60 -4.93 9.09 -4.43
N VAL A 61 -5.81 9.89 -5.05
CA VAL A 61 -5.42 11.06 -5.86
C VAL A 61 -5.41 12.31 -4.98
N LEU A 62 -6.55 12.58 -4.31
CA LEU A 62 -6.70 13.67 -3.35
C LEU A 62 -7.14 13.07 -2.02
N GLU A 63 -6.56 13.58 -0.93
CA GLU A 63 -6.88 13.17 0.42
C GLU A 63 -7.15 14.42 1.25
N ARG A 64 -8.39 14.55 1.74
CA ARG A 64 -8.85 15.61 2.65
C ARG A 64 -8.44 17.02 2.21
N MET A 65 -8.58 17.34 0.93
CA MET A 65 -8.27 18.68 0.41
C MET A 65 -9.48 19.59 0.53
N ASN A 66 -9.29 20.87 0.87
CA ASN A 66 -10.41 21.80 0.88
C ASN A 66 -10.91 22.02 -0.57
N VAL A 67 -12.22 21.96 -0.80
CA VAL A 67 -12.82 22.16 -2.13
C VAL A 67 -12.30 23.43 -2.81
N ARG A 68 -12.15 24.53 -2.06
CA ARG A 68 -11.68 25.82 -2.59
C ARG A 68 -10.19 25.84 -2.97
N SER A 69 -9.40 24.89 -2.46
CA SER A 69 -7.99 24.74 -2.82
C SER A 69 -7.77 23.92 -4.09
N VAL A 70 -8.80 23.21 -4.57
CA VAL A 70 -8.75 22.43 -5.81
C VAL A 70 -9.23 23.32 -6.95
N ARG A 71 -8.44 23.39 -8.03
CA ARG A 71 -8.83 24.14 -9.23
C ARG A 71 -10.13 23.56 -9.81
N PRO A 72 -11.13 24.40 -10.17
CA PRO A 72 -12.39 23.93 -10.73
C PRO A 72 -12.22 23.04 -11.96
N GLU A 73 -11.25 23.36 -12.83
CA GLU A 73 -10.95 22.55 -14.01
C GLU A 73 -10.55 21.10 -13.65
N VAL A 74 -9.72 20.92 -12.62
CA VAL A 74 -9.31 19.60 -12.15
C VAL A 74 -10.49 18.84 -11.57
N LEU A 75 -11.35 19.54 -10.82
CA LEU A 75 -12.56 18.95 -10.26
C LEU A 75 -13.50 18.45 -11.37
N ASN A 76 -13.70 19.24 -12.43
CA ASN A 76 -14.50 18.83 -13.59
C ASN A 76 -13.90 17.59 -14.27
N LEU A 77 -12.60 17.59 -14.55
CA LEU A 77 -11.92 16.44 -15.16
C LEU A 77 -12.04 15.16 -14.30
N LEU A 78 -11.98 15.28 -12.97
CA LEU A 78 -12.23 14.16 -12.06
C LEU A 78 -13.68 13.64 -12.18
N HIS A 79 -14.67 14.54 -12.27
CA HIS A 79 -16.07 14.16 -12.43
C HIS A 79 -16.36 13.54 -13.81
N ASP A 80 -15.72 14.05 -14.86
CA ASP A 80 -15.88 13.58 -16.24
C ASP A 80 -15.12 12.28 -16.53
N ASN A 81 -14.31 11.80 -15.58
CA ASN A 81 -13.46 10.62 -15.74
C ASN A 81 -12.46 10.75 -16.90
N ASP A 82 -11.81 11.91 -16.98
CA ASP A 82 -10.89 12.19 -18.07
C ASP A 82 -9.69 11.22 -18.06
N PRO A 83 -9.45 10.48 -19.17
CA PRO A 83 -8.36 9.51 -19.24
C PRO A 83 -6.98 10.19 -19.32
N GLY A 84 -6.88 11.43 -19.80
CA GLY A 84 -5.66 12.21 -19.81
C GLY A 84 -5.20 12.54 -18.40
N LEU A 85 -6.13 13.01 -17.56
CA LEU A 85 -5.89 13.26 -16.14
C LEU A 85 -5.49 11.97 -15.40
N ALA A 86 -6.13 10.83 -15.71
CA ALA A 86 -5.73 9.55 -15.12
C ALA A 86 -4.29 9.16 -15.50
N ALA A 87 -3.88 9.40 -16.75
CA ALA A 87 -2.52 9.12 -17.21
C ALA A 87 -1.48 10.03 -16.54
N GLU A 88 -1.80 11.30 -16.36
CA GLU A 88 -0.95 12.29 -15.68
C GLU A 88 -0.79 11.94 -14.20
N LEU A 89 -1.89 11.71 -13.49
CA LEU A 89 -1.87 11.41 -12.05
C LEU A 89 -1.14 10.10 -11.73
N LEU A 90 -1.22 9.08 -12.58
CA LEU A 90 -0.46 7.84 -12.38
C LEU A 90 1.05 8.02 -12.56
N GLN A 91 1.48 9.07 -13.26
CA GLN A 91 2.89 9.43 -13.40
C GLN A 91 3.35 10.35 -12.26
N ASP A 92 2.43 11.05 -11.59
CA ASP A 92 2.72 11.91 -10.45
C ASP A 92 3.39 11.10 -9.31
N PRO A 93 4.63 11.46 -8.91
CA PRO A 93 5.34 10.75 -7.86
C PRO A 93 4.64 10.81 -6.50
N VAL A 94 3.80 11.82 -6.22
CA VAL A 94 3.02 11.93 -4.99
C VAL A 94 1.94 10.84 -4.96
N VAL A 95 1.16 10.69 -6.03
CA VAL A 95 0.12 9.65 -6.15
C VAL A 95 0.76 8.26 -6.05
N ARG A 96 1.85 8.04 -6.80
CA ARG A 96 2.59 6.77 -6.77
C ARG A 96 3.08 6.41 -5.36
N ARG A 97 3.55 7.38 -4.57
CA ARG A 97 3.99 7.12 -3.18
C ARG A 97 2.82 6.78 -2.25
N ARG A 98 1.64 7.40 -2.43
CA ARG A 98 0.44 7.08 -1.64
C ARG A 98 -0.04 5.65 -1.89
N ASP A 99 0.05 5.18 -3.13
CA ASP A 99 -0.39 3.83 -3.50
C ASP A 99 0.48 2.70 -2.94
N VAL A 100 1.77 2.98 -2.69
CA VAL A 100 2.72 2.00 -2.14
C VAL A 100 2.31 1.57 -0.72
N GLY A 101 1.47 2.35 -0.03
CA GLY A 101 1.03 2.11 1.36
C GLY A 101 -0.43 1.74 1.52
N GLY A 102 -1.02 1.01 0.55
CA GLY A 102 -2.44 0.66 0.49
C GLY A 102 -3.15 0.57 1.85
N SER A 103 -4.10 1.48 2.08
CA SER A 103 -5.02 1.70 3.24
C SER A 103 -5.12 0.59 4.32
N GLY A 104 -3.99 0.25 4.93
CA GLY A 104 -3.86 -0.76 5.95
C GLY A 104 -2.60 -0.43 6.71
N ARG A 105 -2.76 0.12 7.90
CA ARG A 105 -1.68 0.53 8.77
C ARG A 105 -0.70 -0.66 8.95
N THR A 106 0.57 -0.39 8.61
CA THR A 106 1.78 -1.13 9.00
C THR A 106 2.00 -2.52 8.40
N GLU A 107 2.63 -2.60 7.21
CA GLU A 107 3.70 -3.58 6.95
C GLU A 107 4.71 -2.95 5.97
N ARG A 108 6.00 -2.97 6.31
CA ARG A 108 7.06 -2.77 5.30
C ARG A 108 6.80 -3.76 4.16
N PRO A 109 7.01 -3.39 2.88
CA PRO A 109 6.86 -4.33 1.78
C PRO A 109 7.66 -5.60 2.07
N ALA A 110 7.07 -6.77 1.86
CA ALA A 110 7.67 -8.06 2.20
C ALA A 110 9.08 -8.27 1.60
N TRP A 111 9.38 -7.67 0.45
CA TRP A 111 10.70 -7.68 -0.17
C TRP A 111 11.74 -6.78 0.52
N GLN A 112 11.29 -5.86 1.39
CA GLN A 112 12.14 -5.06 2.26
C GLN A 112 12.21 -5.62 3.69
N SER A 113 11.53 -6.74 3.99
CA SER A 113 11.62 -7.39 5.30
C SER A 113 12.91 -8.19 5.38
N PRO A 114 13.78 -7.98 6.39
CA PRO A 114 14.95 -8.83 6.59
C PRO A 114 14.58 -10.28 6.93
N TYR A 115 13.30 -10.56 7.21
CA TYR A 115 12.77 -11.87 7.56
C TYR A 115 12.01 -12.55 6.41
N GLY A 116 11.98 -11.97 5.20
CA GLY A 116 11.26 -12.52 4.06
C GLY A 116 9.73 -12.35 4.11
N PRO A 117 8.99 -12.84 3.09
CA PRO A 117 7.54 -12.70 3.02
C PRO A 117 6.84 -13.56 4.09
N PRO A 118 5.79 -13.05 4.75
CA PRO A 118 5.01 -13.85 5.69
C PRO A 118 4.38 -15.05 4.96
N PRO A 119 4.31 -16.23 5.61
CA PRO A 119 3.72 -17.41 5.00
C PRO A 119 2.25 -17.17 4.60
N HIS A 120 1.82 -17.81 3.53
CA HIS A 120 0.43 -17.73 3.06
C HIS A 120 -0.52 -18.20 4.16
N ARG A 121 -1.49 -17.35 4.51
CA ARG A 121 -2.44 -17.59 5.61
C ARG A 121 -3.46 -18.66 5.21
N ALA A 122 -3.14 -19.93 5.44
CA ALA A 122 -4.09 -21.03 5.32
C ALA A 122 -4.90 -21.16 6.62
N HIS A 123 -6.19 -20.78 6.56
CA HIS A 123 -7.27 -21.03 7.53
C HIS A 123 -7.08 -20.51 8.98
N ARG A 124 -8.22 -20.15 9.60
CA ARG A 124 -8.31 -19.61 10.97
C ARG A 124 -7.89 -20.67 12.00
N GLY A 125 -6.62 -20.72 12.33
CA GLY A 125 -6.07 -21.44 13.49
C GLY A 125 -5.54 -20.44 14.52
N ARG A 126 -5.82 -20.70 15.79
CA ARG A 126 -5.36 -19.95 16.98
C ARG A 126 -3.85 -19.72 16.92
N TRP A 127 -3.40 -18.49 17.18
CA TRP A 127 -1.97 -18.16 17.28
C TRP A 127 -1.27 -19.14 18.24
N ALA A 128 -0.21 -19.80 17.79
CA ALA A 128 0.72 -20.47 18.70
C ALA A 128 1.48 -19.41 19.51
N PRO A 129 1.80 -19.65 20.80
CA PRO A 129 2.59 -18.70 21.56
C PRO A 129 3.98 -18.60 20.95
N VAL A 130 4.44 -17.39 20.65
CA VAL A 130 5.85 -17.13 20.39
C VAL A 130 6.65 -17.45 21.66
N PRO A 131 7.76 -18.20 21.59
CA PRO A 131 8.61 -18.42 22.75
C PRO A 131 9.17 -17.07 23.21
N GLY A 132 8.80 -16.65 24.42
CA GLY A 132 9.42 -15.51 25.07
C GLY A 132 10.89 -15.81 25.29
N VAL A 133 11.77 -14.95 24.75
CA VAL A 133 13.21 -15.01 25.00
C VAL A 133 13.43 -14.94 26.51
N ALA A 134 13.93 -16.03 27.09
CA ALA A 134 14.29 -16.10 28.50
C ALA A 134 15.43 -15.12 28.76
N TRP A 135 15.14 -14.02 29.46
CA TRP A 135 16.18 -13.19 30.04
C TRP A 135 16.77 -13.95 31.23
N SER A 136 17.97 -14.47 31.05
CA SER A 136 18.80 -15.00 32.13
C SER A 136 19.08 -13.88 33.14
N ARG A 137 18.29 -13.80 34.21
CA ARG A 137 18.69 -13.07 35.40
C ARG A 137 19.68 -13.95 36.16
N SER A 138 20.96 -13.67 35.99
CA SER A 138 22.02 -14.20 36.85
C SER A 138 21.70 -13.84 38.29
N ALA A 139 21.24 -14.81 39.08
CA ALA A 139 21.10 -14.67 40.52
C ALA A 139 22.48 -14.82 41.16
N LEU A 140 23.06 -13.70 41.59
CA LEU A 140 24.09 -13.69 42.61
C LEU A 140 23.55 -14.42 43.84
N ARG A 141 24.04 -15.63 44.11
CA ARG A 141 23.93 -16.25 45.44
C ARG A 141 25.32 -16.38 46.05
N ARG A 142 25.59 -15.49 47.01
CA ARG A 142 26.44 -15.78 48.17
C ARG A 142 25.84 -16.98 48.90
N GLY A 143 26.69 -17.91 49.34
CA GLY A 143 26.25 -19.08 50.08
C GLY A 143 27.41 -20.01 50.46
N TYR A 144 28.10 -19.61 51.53
CA TYR A 144 28.82 -20.36 52.57
C TYR A 144 29.22 -21.83 52.35
N LEU A 145 30.50 -22.10 52.67
CA LEU A 145 31.04 -23.41 53.04
C LEU A 145 30.21 -24.06 54.15
N CYS A 146 29.93 -25.36 54.03
CA CYS A 146 29.92 -26.27 55.18
C CYS A 146 30.01 -27.74 54.75
N ASP A 147 31.10 -28.36 55.21
CA ASP A 147 31.32 -29.73 55.65
C ASP A 147 31.22 -30.99 54.75
N ARG A 148 32.34 -31.72 54.86
CA ARG A 148 32.57 -33.16 54.66
C ARG A 148 31.59 -34.03 55.46
N CYS A 149 31.38 -35.24 54.96
CA CYS A 149 31.43 -36.57 55.63
C CYS A 149 30.94 -37.57 54.56
N VAL A 150 31.73 -38.53 54.04
CA VAL A 150 32.14 -39.82 54.65
C VAL A 150 31.05 -40.44 55.51
#